data_AF-A0AAW9QGQ8-F1
#
_entry.id   AF-A0AAW9QGQ8-F1
#
_cell.length_a   1.000
_cell.length_b   1.000
_cell.length_c   1.000
_cell.angle_alpha   90.00
_cell.angle_beta   90.00
_cell.angle_gamma   90.00
#
_symmetry.space_group_name_H-M   'P 1'
#
loop_
_entity.id
_entity.type
_entity.pdbx_description
1 polymer ?
#
loop_
_entity_poly.entity_id
_entity_poly.type
_entity_poly.pdbx_seq_one_letter_code
_entity_poly.pdbx_strand_id
1 'polypeptide(L)'
;MKISLSLLPAASAIVIGLPAQAATACSVTDISPQAAACAGFYDGNLLNNNAANVQAQKDALASLGLAWDGNFTAAEKLTGLNGSHTVDFASLLNGTTYVGMHFGNGQGGPGQATAFYRFEAGTNLDTFTLAYNASSNVVLYATGPAPVPEPGTYAMLLAGLGFVGLMTLRRSR
;
A
#
# COMPACT_ATOMS: atom_id res chain seq x y z
N MET A 1 44.97 15.37 67.22
CA MET A 1 44.58 14.10 66.56
C MET A 1 44.13 14.47 65.15
N LYS A 2 44.90 14.08 64.13
CA LYS A 2 44.77 14.54 62.74
C LYS A 2 43.53 13.93 62.07
N ILE A 3 42.69 14.78 61.48
CA ILE A 3 41.54 14.40 60.64
C ILE A 3 42.05 14.24 59.22
N SER A 4 41.94 13.03 58.65
CA SER A 4 42.25 12.75 57.25
C SER A 4 40.93 12.59 56.49
N LEU A 5 40.60 13.58 55.65
CA LEU A 5 39.43 13.59 54.78
C LEU A 5 39.85 13.17 53.37
N SER A 6 39.41 11.99 52.93
CA SER A 6 39.71 11.41 51.61
C SER A 6 38.67 11.89 50.59
N LEU A 7 39.07 12.75 49.64
CA LEU A 7 38.25 13.09 48.48
C LEU A 7 38.35 11.97 47.42
N LEU A 8 37.21 11.39 47.03
CA LEU A 8 37.07 10.54 45.84
C LEU A 8 36.57 11.40 44.66
N PRO A 9 37.17 11.31 43.46
CA PRO A 9 36.66 12.00 42.28
C PRO A 9 35.46 11.24 41.69
N ALA A 10 34.33 11.94 41.51
CA ALA A 10 33.17 11.44 40.80
C ALA A 10 33.44 11.48 39.29
N ALA A 11 33.46 10.31 38.64
CA ALA A 11 33.56 10.21 37.20
C ALA A 11 32.18 10.41 36.55
N SER A 12 31.96 11.57 35.93
CA SER A 12 30.80 11.83 35.08
C SER A 12 30.97 11.14 33.73
N ALA A 13 30.17 10.11 33.45
CA ALA A 13 30.08 9.49 32.14
C ALA A 13 29.30 10.43 31.19
N ILE A 14 29.97 10.92 30.15
CA ILE A 14 29.34 11.62 29.04
C ILE A 14 28.76 10.56 28.11
N VAL A 15 27.43 10.42 28.10
CA VAL A 15 26.73 9.60 27.10
C VAL A 15 26.67 10.42 25.83
N ILE A 16 27.53 10.11 24.86
CA ILE A 16 27.48 10.67 23.52
C ILE A 16 26.27 10.01 22.84
N GLY A 17 25.13 10.72 22.82
CA GLY A 17 23.98 10.31 22.03
C GLY A 17 24.38 10.31 20.55
N LEU A 18 24.40 9.13 19.93
CA LEU A 18 24.47 9.03 18.48
C LEU A 18 23.28 9.80 17.89
N PRO A 19 23.43 10.46 16.73
CA PRO A 19 22.29 11.07 16.06
C PRO A 19 21.27 9.97 15.77
N ALA A 20 20.08 10.08 16.37
CA ALA A 20 18.94 9.29 15.95
C ALA A 20 18.70 9.64 14.48
N GLN A 21 18.96 8.70 13.57
CA GLN A 21 18.57 8.86 12.19
C GLN A 21 17.05 9.06 12.20
N ALA A 22 16.60 10.24 11.78
CA ALA A 22 15.17 10.51 11.67
C ALA A 22 14.58 9.43 10.77
N ALA A 23 13.62 8.66 11.31
CA ALA A 23 12.88 7.72 10.49
C ALA A 23 12.28 8.52 9.34
N THR A 24 12.67 8.20 8.11
CA THR A 24 12.03 8.75 6.92
C THR A 24 10.54 8.48 7.09
N ALA A 25 9.71 9.52 6.94
CA ALA A 25 8.27 9.35 6.89
C ALA A 25 7.89 8.97 5.45
N CYS A 26 6.82 8.18 5.28
CA CYS A 26 6.29 7.94 3.94
C CYS A 26 5.87 9.28 3.29
N SER A 27 5.93 9.32 1.96
CA SER A 27 5.49 10.45 1.16
C SER A 27 4.40 10.03 0.18
N VAL A 28 3.49 10.96 -0.11
CA VAL A 28 2.49 10.78 -1.15
C VAL A 28 3.08 10.63 -2.55
N THR A 29 4.33 11.05 -2.75
CA THR A 29 5.07 10.94 -4.01
C THR A 29 5.86 9.64 -4.14
N ASP A 30 5.77 8.73 -3.15
CA ASP A 30 6.50 7.46 -3.16
C ASP A 30 6.00 6.50 -4.24
N ILE A 31 4.76 6.70 -4.71
CA ILE A 31 4.12 5.90 -5.74
C ILE A 31 3.51 6.79 -6.83
N SER A 32 3.31 6.24 -8.03
CA SER A 32 2.59 6.86 -9.14
C SER A 32 1.56 5.90 -9.73
N PRO A 33 0.26 6.22 -9.80
CA PRO A 33 -0.36 7.53 -9.52
C PRO A 33 -0.12 8.02 -8.09
N GLN A 34 0.02 9.34 -7.93
CA GLN A 34 0.37 9.94 -6.64
C GLN A 34 -0.62 9.47 -5.56
N ALA A 35 -0.09 9.08 -4.40
CA ALA A 35 -0.95 8.68 -3.30
C ALA A 35 -1.78 9.86 -2.81
N ALA A 36 -3.02 9.59 -2.42
CA ALA A 36 -3.84 10.56 -1.70
C ALA A 36 -3.43 10.64 -0.22
N ALA A 37 -2.94 9.55 0.34
CA ALA A 37 -2.42 9.48 1.70
C ALA A 37 -1.46 8.29 1.85
N CYS A 38 -0.57 8.37 2.83
CA CYS A 38 0.29 7.27 3.21
C CYS A 38 0.41 7.18 4.74
N ALA A 39 0.70 5.98 5.22
CA ALA A 39 1.03 5.72 6.61
C ALA A 39 2.20 4.75 6.65
N GLY A 40 3.26 5.08 7.38
CA GLY A 40 4.27 4.10 7.75
C GLY A 40 5.69 4.51 7.48
N PHE A 41 6.41 3.58 6.84
CA PHE A 41 7.78 3.20 7.20
C PHE A 41 7.89 2.67 8.64
N TYR A 42 6.90 1.85 9.03
CA TYR A 42 6.94 1.04 10.24
C TYR A 42 8.09 0.03 10.13
N ASP A 43 8.76 -0.23 11.25
CA ASP A 43 9.92 -1.10 11.30
C ASP A 43 9.58 -2.55 10.86
N GLY A 44 10.44 -3.10 10.00
CA GLY A 44 10.34 -4.48 9.54
C GLY A 44 9.26 -4.76 8.49
N ASN A 45 9.02 -6.05 8.27
CA ASN A 45 8.02 -6.54 7.33
C ASN A 45 6.71 -6.86 8.06
N LEU A 46 5.73 -5.95 7.95
CA LEU A 46 4.41 -6.15 8.54
C LEU A 46 3.47 -6.96 7.64
N LEU A 47 3.85 -7.27 6.39
CA LEU A 47 2.98 -7.91 5.40
C LEU A 47 2.98 -9.44 5.56
N ASN A 48 2.48 -9.93 6.69
CA ASN A 48 2.32 -11.35 6.97
C ASN A 48 1.12 -11.61 7.91
N ASN A 49 0.79 -12.90 8.08
CA ASN A 49 -0.38 -13.34 8.85
C ASN A 49 -0.14 -13.48 10.37
N ASN A 50 0.94 -12.91 10.91
CA ASN A 50 1.13 -12.87 12.36
C ASN A 50 0.11 -11.91 12.99
N ALA A 51 -0.51 -12.29 14.10
CA ALA A 51 -1.57 -11.51 14.75
C ALA A 51 -1.16 -10.05 15.06
N ALA A 52 0.07 -9.81 15.54
CA ALA A 52 0.55 -8.46 15.83
C ALA A 52 0.72 -7.63 14.54
N ASN A 53 1.21 -8.26 13.48
CA ASN A 53 1.39 -7.62 12.19
C ASN A 53 0.05 -7.34 11.50
N VAL A 54 -0.91 -8.26 11.58
CA VAL A 54 -2.29 -8.04 11.11
C VAL A 54 -2.93 -6.88 11.86
N GLN A 55 -2.72 -6.77 13.18
CA GLN A 55 -3.22 -5.63 13.93
C GLN A 55 -2.55 -4.31 13.48
N ALA A 56 -1.23 -4.30 13.29
CA ALA A 56 -0.52 -3.13 12.77
C ALA A 56 -0.99 -2.72 11.37
N GLN A 57 -1.25 -3.69 10.48
CA GLN A 57 -1.85 -3.44 9.17
C GLN A 57 -3.24 -2.81 9.31
N LYS A 58 -4.10 -3.35 10.20
CA LYS A 58 -5.44 -2.78 10.46
C LYS A 58 -5.36 -1.35 10.96
N ASP A 59 -4.47 -1.06 11.91
CA ASP A 59 -4.31 0.27 12.49
C ASP A 59 -3.81 1.27 11.44
N ALA A 60 -2.83 0.89 10.62
CA ALA A 60 -2.34 1.71 9.52
C ALA A 60 -3.43 1.97 8.46
N LEU A 61 -4.16 0.94 8.04
CA LEU A 61 -5.25 1.07 7.08
C LEU A 61 -6.42 1.92 7.63
N ALA A 62 -6.74 1.77 8.92
CA ALA A 62 -7.75 2.59 9.58
C ALA A 62 -7.34 4.08 9.61
N SER A 63 -6.06 4.38 9.81
CA SER A 63 -5.54 5.75 9.71
C SER A 63 -5.67 6.37 8.32
N LEU A 64 -5.75 5.52 7.28
CA LEU A 64 -5.98 5.92 5.89
C LEU A 64 -7.47 5.92 5.50
N GLY A 65 -8.36 5.55 6.43
CA GLY A 65 -9.81 5.53 6.22
C GLY A 65 -10.37 4.19 5.74
N LEU A 66 -9.61 3.10 5.77
CA LEU A 66 -10.10 1.75 5.48
C LEU A 66 -10.32 0.93 6.76
N ALA A 67 -11.56 0.51 6.98
CA ALA A 67 -11.89 -0.49 8.00
C ALA A 67 -11.68 -1.90 7.43
N TRP A 68 -10.46 -2.43 7.56
CA TRP A 68 -10.13 -3.78 7.09
C TRP A 68 -10.44 -4.87 8.13
N ASP A 69 -10.96 -6.01 7.68
CA ASP A 69 -11.42 -7.11 8.54
C ASP A 69 -10.27 -7.93 9.16
N GLY A 70 -9.05 -7.80 8.63
CA GLY A 70 -7.87 -8.54 9.07
C GLY A 70 -7.67 -9.88 8.36
N ASN A 71 -8.46 -10.21 7.34
CA ASN A 71 -8.33 -11.46 6.60
C ASN A 71 -7.16 -11.41 5.61
N PHE A 72 -5.95 -11.52 6.13
CA PHE A 72 -4.72 -11.48 5.33
C PHE A 72 -4.70 -12.57 4.25
N THR A 73 -5.27 -13.74 4.52
CA THR A 73 -5.29 -14.87 3.58
C THR A 73 -6.05 -14.50 2.29
N ALA A 74 -7.15 -13.76 2.39
CA ALA A 74 -7.97 -13.36 1.25
C ALA A 74 -7.34 -12.22 0.41
N ALA A 75 -6.41 -11.44 0.97
CA ALA A 75 -5.76 -10.36 0.25
C ALA A 75 -4.86 -10.89 -0.88
N GLU A 76 -4.81 -10.19 -2.01
CA GLU A 76 -3.88 -10.49 -3.09
C GLU A 76 -2.47 -10.00 -2.73
N LYS A 77 -1.44 -10.79 -3.09
CA LYS A 77 -0.07 -10.57 -2.63
C LYS A 77 0.92 -10.80 -3.77
N LEU A 78 1.88 -9.90 -3.87
CA LEU A 78 3.05 -10.05 -4.72
C LEU A 78 4.27 -10.19 -3.83
N THR A 79 5.10 -11.18 -4.11
CA THR A 79 6.30 -11.51 -3.32
C THR A 79 7.51 -11.63 -4.22
N GLY A 80 8.69 -11.31 -3.71
CA GLY A 80 9.93 -11.45 -4.48
C GLY A 80 10.05 -10.40 -5.59
N LEU A 81 9.61 -9.17 -5.30
CA LEU A 81 9.68 -8.06 -6.25
C LEU A 81 11.12 -7.62 -6.56
N ASN A 82 12.10 -8.01 -5.74
CA ASN A 82 13.54 -7.80 -5.98
C ASN A 82 13.91 -6.36 -6.38
N GLY A 83 13.27 -5.36 -5.75
CA GLY A 83 13.49 -3.95 -6.06
C GLY A 83 12.76 -3.42 -7.31
N SER A 84 11.77 -4.15 -7.82
CA SER A 84 10.93 -3.70 -8.94
C SER A 84 10.36 -2.30 -8.70
N HIS A 85 10.40 -1.47 -9.74
CA HIS A 85 9.70 -0.18 -9.73
C HIS A 85 8.25 -0.29 -10.15
N THR A 86 7.82 -1.43 -10.68
CA THR A 86 6.46 -1.63 -11.19
C THR A 86 5.79 -2.71 -10.38
N VAL A 87 4.56 -2.42 -9.97
CA VAL A 87 3.67 -3.35 -9.29
C VAL A 87 2.53 -3.68 -10.24
N ASP A 88 2.29 -4.97 -10.43
CA ASP A 88 1.31 -5.53 -11.36
C ASP A 88 0.55 -6.64 -10.64
N PHE A 89 -0.69 -6.33 -10.25
CA PHE A 89 -1.59 -7.29 -9.62
C PHE A 89 -2.37 -8.04 -10.70
N ALA A 90 -2.77 -9.28 -10.42
CA ALA A 90 -3.71 -9.99 -11.28
C ALA A 90 -5.08 -9.28 -11.33
N SER A 91 -5.44 -8.53 -10.29
CA SER A 91 -6.65 -7.71 -10.24
C SER A 91 -6.43 -6.32 -10.83
N LEU A 92 -7.25 -5.92 -11.80
CA LEU A 92 -7.32 -4.55 -12.28
C LEU A 92 -7.80 -3.61 -11.16
N LEU A 93 -7.05 -2.53 -10.94
CA LEU A 93 -7.30 -1.57 -9.89
C LEU A 93 -8.29 -0.50 -10.36
N ASN A 94 -9.24 -0.16 -9.49
CA ASN A 94 -10.31 0.78 -9.77
C ASN A 94 -10.53 1.71 -8.56
N GLY A 95 -10.95 2.95 -8.80
CA GLY A 95 -11.28 3.94 -7.77
C GLY A 95 -10.25 4.03 -6.64
N THR A 96 -10.74 4.25 -5.41
CA THR A 96 -9.90 4.28 -4.22
C THR A 96 -9.30 2.91 -3.94
N THR A 97 -7.97 2.83 -3.98
CA THR A 97 -7.20 1.61 -3.80
C THR A 97 -6.25 1.72 -2.61
N TYR A 98 -6.13 0.64 -1.85
CA TYR A 98 -5.31 0.53 -0.65
C TYR A 98 -4.31 -0.60 -0.80
N VAL A 99 -3.03 -0.26 -0.69
CA VAL A 99 -1.92 -1.22 -0.78
C VAL A 99 -0.99 -1.08 0.40
N GLY A 100 -0.37 -2.19 0.81
CA GLY A 100 0.76 -2.21 1.74
C GLY A 100 2.01 -2.67 1.02
N MET A 101 3.15 -2.07 1.35
CA MET A 101 4.42 -2.30 0.69
C MET A 101 5.54 -2.47 1.69
N HIS A 102 6.26 -3.57 1.59
CA HIS A 102 7.49 -3.79 2.33
C HIS A 102 8.70 -3.46 1.44
N PHE A 103 9.60 -2.66 1.99
CA PHE A 103 10.89 -2.33 1.41
C PHE A 103 11.99 -3.08 2.17
N GLY A 104 12.89 -3.70 1.43
CA GLY A 104 14.02 -4.44 1.97
C GLY A 104 15.22 -3.53 2.27
N ASN A 105 16.25 -4.10 2.86
CA ASN A 105 17.50 -3.42 3.24
C ASN A 105 18.41 -3.08 2.05
N GLY A 106 17.85 -3.09 0.84
CA GLY A 106 18.56 -2.75 -0.39
C GLY A 106 18.82 -1.25 -0.50
N GLN A 107 19.68 -0.87 -1.45
CA GLN A 107 19.93 0.53 -1.75
C GLN A 107 18.70 1.20 -2.38
N GLY A 108 18.50 2.49 -2.12
CA GLY A 108 17.47 3.31 -2.76
C GLY A 108 16.03 3.02 -2.32
N GLY A 109 15.89 2.73 -1.02
CA GLY A 109 14.62 2.67 -0.32
C GLY A 109 14.72 3.23 1.10
N PRO A 110 13.61 3.21 1.86
CA PRO A 110 13.54 3.66 3.25
C PRO A 110 14.24 2.74 4.27
N GLY A 111 14.88 1.66 3.82
CA GLY A 111 15.39 0.58 4.66
C GLY A 111 14.34 -0.51 4.92
N GLN A 112 14.63 -1.40 5.87
CA GLN A 112 13.73 -2.50 6.28
C GLN A 112 12.45 -1.96 6.93
N ALA A 113 11.45 -1.62 6.11
CA ALA A 113 10.25 -0.95 6.60
C ALA A 113 9.01 -1.29 5.77
N THR A 114 7.84 -1.05 6.34
CA THR A 114 6.54 -1.22 5.69
C THR A 114 5.77 0.10 5.63
N ALA A 115 5.25 0.46 4.47
CA ALA A 115 4.35 1.59 4.29
C ALA A 115 3.03 1.16 3.66
N PHE A 116 1.98 1.90 3.95
CA PHE A 116 0.63 1.70 3.43
C PHE A 116 0.22 2.96 2.67
N TYR A 117 -0.43 2.77 1.53
CA TYR A 117 -0.83 3.86 0.65
C TYR A 117 -2.30 3.74 0.30
N ARG A 118 -2.95 4.90 0.22
CA ARG A 118 -4.26 5.08 -0.40
C ARG A 118 -4.07 5.97 -1.63
N PHE A 119 -4.56 5.53 -2.78
CA PHE A 119 -4.49 6.30 -4.02
C PHE A 119 -5.71 6.07 -4.89
N GLU A 120 -5.92 6.96 -5.86
CA GLU A 120 -7.00 6.83 -6.84
C GLU A 120 -6.46 6.15 -8.09
N ALA A 121 -6.82 4.88 -8.28
CA ALA A 121 -6.42 4.08 -9.42
C ALA A 121 -7.20 4.45 -10.70
N GLY A 122 -8.34 5.13 -10.58
CA GLY A 122 -9.19 5.46 -11.72
C GLY A 122 -9.96 4.24 -12.23
N THR A 123 -9.79 3.85 -13.49
CA THR A 123 -10.51 2.74 -14.10
C THR A 123 -9.56 1.80 -14.80
N ASN A 124 -9.61 0.52 -14.44
CA ASN A 124 -8.81 -0.57 -15.02
C ASN A 124 -7.31 -0.26 -15.05
N LEU A 125 -6.78 0.30 -13.96
CA LEU A 125 -5.34 0.51 -13.81
C LEU A 125 -4.69 -0.85 -13.57
N ASP A 126 -3.83 -1.22 -14.51
CA ASP A 126 -3.13 -2.50 -14.53
C ASP A 126 -1.89 -2.46 -13.62
N THR A 127 -1.11 -1.39 -13.73
CA THR A 127 0.15 -1.23 -13.00
C THR A 127 0.30 0.15 -12.38
N PHE A 128 1.04 0.22 -11.28
CA PHE A 128 1.51 1.47 -10.69
C PHE A 128 3.00 1.37 -10.38
N THR A 129 3.66 2.52 -10.24
CA THR A 129 5.11 2.58 -10.08
C THR A 129 5.55 3.14 -8.74
N LEU A 130 6.80 2.86 -8.38
CA LEU A 130 7.44 3.22 -7.12
C LEU A 130 8.66 4.11 -7.38
N ALA A 131 8.82 5.12 -6.52
CA ALA A 131 10.00 5.98 -6.50
C ALA A 131 11.26 5.25 -5.97
N TYR A 132 11.08 4.09 -5.33
CA TYR A 132 12.15 3.30 -4.70
C TYR A 132 12.47 2.04 -5.47
N ASN A 133 13.74 1.62 -5.43
CA ASN A 133 14.25 0.38 -6.02
C ASN A 133 14.49 -0.72 -4.97
N ALA A 134 13.66 -0.76 -3.92
CA ALA A 134 13.82 -1.64 -2.76
C ALA A 134 12.58 -2.47 -2.41
N SER A 135 11.54 -2.49 -3.25
CA SER A 135 10.32 -3.24 -2.99
C SER A 135 10.59 -4.74 -2.85
N SER A 136 10.03 -5.37 -1.82
CA SER A 136 10.16 -6.82 -1.56
C SER A 136 8.82 -7.54 -1.66
N ASN A 137 7.78 -6.97 -1.04
CA ASN A 137 6.44 -7.53 -0.99
C ASN A 137 5.41 -6.43 -1.10
N VAL A 138 4.29 -6.72 -1.76
CA VAL A 138 3.14 -5.81 -1.81
C VAL A 138 1.86 -6.61 -1.58
N VAL A 139 0.90 -6.01 -0.88
CA VAL A 139 -0.42 -6.58 -0.61
C VAL A 139 -1.49 -5.59 -1.07
N LEU A 140 -2.50 -6.09 -1.79
CA LEU A 140 -3.70 -5.34 -2.15
C LEU A 140 -4.79 -5.62 -1.10
N TYR A 141 -5.20 -4.58 -0.36
CA TYR A 141 -6.22 -4.71 0.69
C TYR A 141 -7.62 -4.41 0.20
N ALA A 142 -7.74 -3.41 -0.66
CA ALA A 142 -9.02 -3.00 -1.24
C ALA A 142 -8.78 -2.24 -2.53
N THR A 143 -9.71 -2.38 -3.46
CA THR A 143 -9.83 -1.55 -4.65
C THR A 143 -11.32 -1.33 -4.93
N GLY A 144 -11.65 -0.26 -5.63
CA GLY A 144 -13.02 0.08 -6.01
C GLY A 144 -13.67 -1.03 -6.85
N PRO A 145 -15.01 -1.05 -6.92
CA PRO A 145 -15.71 -2.01 -7.74
C PRO A 145 -15.29 -1.85 -9.21
N ALA A 146 -15.24 -2.95 -9.94
CA ALA A 146 -15.10 -2.90 -11.38
C ALA A 146 -16.21 -2.00 -11.97
N PRO A 147 -15.90 -1.15 -12.96
CA PRO A 147 -16.90 -0.29 -13.58
C PRO A 147 -18.04 -1.16 -14.11
N VAL A 148 -19.24 -0.92 -13.58
CA VAL A 148 -20.45 -1.56 -14.10
C VAL A 148 -20.87 -0.77 -15.34
N PRO A 149 -21.10 -1.41 -16.50
CA PRO A 149 -21.65 -0.73 -17.66
C PRO A 149 -22.91 0.04 -17.26
N GLU A 150 -23.00 1.32 -17.64
CA GLU A 150 -24.13 2.14 -17.22
C GLU A 150 -25.45 1.56 -17.77
N PRO A 151 -26.60 1.81 -17.12
CA PRO A 151 -27.91 1.37 -17.62
C PRO A 151 -28.16 1.76 -19.09
N GLY A 152 -27.59 2.88 -19.54
CA GLY A 152 -27.61 3.31 -20.93
C GLY A 152 -26.91 2.34 -21.89
N THR A 153 -25.81 1.70 -21.49
CA THR A 153 -25.12 0.69 -22.32
C THR A 153 -26.00 -0.52 -22.54
N TYR A 154 -26.70 -0.99 -21.49
CA TYR A 154 -27.67 -2.07 -21.63
C TYR A 154 -28.86 -1.65 -22.49
N ALA A 155 -29.36 -0.43 -22.30
CA ALA A 155 -30.46 0.10 -23.12
C ALA A 155 -30.06 0.19 -24.60
N MET A 156 -28.84 0.59 -24.93
CA MET A 156 -28.33 0.65 -26.30
C MET A 156 -28.10 -0.72 -26.91
N LEU A 157 -27.60 -1.69 -26.12
CA LEU A 157 -27.50 -3.07 -26.56
C LEU A 157 -28.87 -3.67 -26.86
N LEU A 158 -29.84 -3.48 -25.94
CA LEU A 158 -31.21 -3.95 -26.11
C LEU A 158 -31.92 -3.24 -27.27
N ALA A 159 -31.71 -1.93 -27.44
CA ALA A 159 -32.24 -1.18 -28.57
C ALA A 159 -31.64 -1.67 -29.89
N GLY A 160 -30.33 -1.92 -29.94
CA GLY A 160 -29.64 -2.46 -31.11
C GLY A 160 -30.16 -3.86 -31.48
N LEU A 161 -30.26 -4.76 -30.50
CA LEU A 161 -30.79 -6.12 -30.71
C LEU A 161 -32.27 -6.10 -31.11
N GLY A 162 -33.08 -5.26 -30.46
CA GLY A 162 -34.49 -5.07 -30.80
C GLY A 162 -34.67 -4.54 -32.23
N PHE A 163 -33.84 -3.59 -32.65
CA PHE A 163 -33.87 -3.04 -34.01
C PHE A 163 -33.47 -4.07 -35.06
N VAL A 164 -32.40 -4.85 -34.82
CA VAL A 164 -31.99 -5.94 -35.70
C VAL A 164 -33.08 -7.01 -35.80
N GLY A 165 -33.72 -7.37 -34.68
CA GLY A 165 -34.84 -8.31 -34.65
C GLY A 165 -36.07 -7.82 -35.44
N LEU A 166 -36.39 -6.52 -35.36
CA LEU A 166 -37.46 -5.93 -36.17
C LEU A 166 -37.12 -5.96 -37.67
N MET A 167 -35.86 -5.70 -38.04
CA MET A 167 -35.42 -5.76 -39.44
C MET A 167 -35.50 -7.17 -40.02
N THR A 168 -35.10 -8.20 -39.26
CA THR A 168 -35.19 -9.59 -39.74
C THR A 168 -36.63 -10.05 -39.91
N LEU A 169 -37.53 -9.71 -38.98
CA LEU A 169 -38.97 -10.01 -39.10
C LEU A 169 -39.65 -9.34 -40.30
N ARG A 170 -39.19 -8.15 -40.71
CA ARG A 170 -39.70 -7.45 -41.90
C ARG A 170 -39.16 -7.99 -43.21
N ARG A 171 -38.06 -8.76 -43.15
CA ARG A 171 -37.38 -9.33 -44.32
C ARG A 171 -37.78 -10.77 -44.60
N SER A 172 -38.36 -11.46 -43.61
CA SER A 172 -38.91 -12.81 -43.74
C SER A 172 -40.41 -12.85 -44.07
N ARG A 173 -41.06 -11.69 -44.15
CA ARG A 173 -42.41 -11.51 -44.70
C ARG A 173 -42.32 -10.97 -46.11
#